data_AF-A0A6B2GDP8-F1
#
_entry.id   AF-A0A6B2GDP8-F1
#
_cell.length_a   1.000
_cell.length_b   1.000
_cell.length_c   1.000
_cell.angle_alpha   90.00
_cell.angle_beta   90.00
_cell.angle_gamma   90.00
#
_symmetry.space_group_name_H-M   'P 1'
#
loop_
_entity.id
_entity.type
_entity.pdbx_description
1 polymer ?
#
loop_
_entity_poly.entity_id
_entity_poly.type
_entity_poly.pdbx_seq_one_letter_code
_entity_poly.pdbx_strand_id
1 'polypeptide(L)'
;TIPDKIQWLLQLEKDPRFDHSKIDQFIIQFDTKENDDIAEPAPKKRSYSDQKYGAHPIKPSPIIMELNAILKPELRALLNVCLKLQVWIQLLIPKIEDGNNFGVSVQEALLEEVGRVQ
;
A
#
# COMPACT_ATOMS: atom_id res chain seq x y z
N THR A 1 -4.51 -22.24 1.77
CA THR A 1 -5.98 -21.99 1.85
C THR A 1 -6.24 -20.71 2.64
N ILE A 2 -7.48 -20.23 2.77
CA ILE A 2 -7.79 -19.05 3.60
C ILE A 2 -7.33 -19.25 5.07
N PRO A 3 -7.61 -20.39 5.73
CA PRO A 3 -7.08 -20.67 7.06
C PRO A 3 -5.57 -20.54 7.17
N ASP A 4 -4.81 -21.10 6.21
CA ASP A 4 -3.34 -21.00 6.21
C ASP A 4 -2.87 -19.55 6.06
N LYS A 5 -3.56 -18.75 5.24
CA LYS A 5 -3.25 -17.33 5.05
C LYS A 5 -3.50 -16.52 6.31
N ILE A 6 -4.58 -16.81 7.05
CA ILE A 6 -4.85 -16.18 8.34
C ILE A 6 -3.74 -16.51 9.34
N GLN A 7 -3.37 -17.79 9.48
CA GLN A 7 -2.30 -18.20 10.39
C GLN A 7 -0.96 -17.55 10.04
N TRP A 8 -0.65 -17.48 8.74
CA TRP A 8 0.56 -16.85 8.26
C TRP A 8 0.58 -15.33 8.54
N LEU A 9 -0.53 -14.62 8.31
CA LEU A 9 -0.62 -13.18 8.61
C LEU A 9 -0.48 -12.89 10.12
N LEU A 10 -1.06 -13.74 10.97
CA LEU A 10 -0.92 -13.64 12.43
C LEU A 10 0.53 -13.88 12.90
N GLN A 11 1.30 -14.69 12.16
CA GLN A 11 2.73 -14.85 12.41
C GLN A 11 3.53 -13.65 11.91
N LEU A 12 3.18 -13.13 10.73
CA LEU A 12 3.84 -11.97 10.13
C LEU A 12 3.69 -10.72 11.00
N GLU A 13 2.53 -10.51 11.63
CA GLU A 13 2.30 -9.39 12.56
C GLU A 13 3.32 -9.34 13.70
N LYS A 14 3.86 -10.50 14.11
CA LYS A 14 4.87 -10.60 15.17
C LYS A 14 6.29 -10.31 14.69
N ASP A 15 6.49 -10.07 13.39
CA ASP A 15 7.79 -9.74 12.84
C ASP A 15 8.26 -8.38 13.40
N PRO A 16 9.49 -8.26 13.90
CA PRO A 16 10.01 -7.02 14.49
C PRO A 16 9.97 -5.81 13.56
N ARG A 17 9.83 -6.00 12.24
CA ARG A 17 9.70 -4.89 11.28
C ARG A 17 8.33 -4.20 11.35
N PHE A 18 7.32 -4.83 11.97
CA PHE A 18 6.03 -4.20 12.29
C PHE A 18 6.01 -3.57 13.70
N ASP A 19 7.12 -3.64 14.45
CA ASP A 19 7.25 -3.02 15.77
C ASP A 19 7.42 -1.49 15.67
N HIS A 20 6.34 -0.77 15.98
CA HIS A 20 6.29 0.68 15.91
C HIS A 20 7.22 1.38 16.92
N SER A 21 7.63 0.73 18.01
CA SER A 21 8.56 1.31 18.99
C SER A 21 9.97 1.54 18.43
N LYS A 22 10.25 1.05 17.22
CA LYS A 22 11.55 1.18 16.55
C LYS A 22 11.51 2.09 15.32
N ILE A 23 10.40 2.77 15.06
CA ILE A 23 10.25 3.65 13.88
C ILE A 23 11.39 4.68 13.77
N ASP A 24 11.81 5.28 14.89
CA ASP A 24 12.85 6.31 14.92
C ASP A 24 14.21 5.79 14.40
N GLN A 25 14.46 4.48 14.51
CA GLN A 25 15.69 3.83 14.02
C GLN A 25 15.73 3.75 12.49
N PHE A 26 14.59 3.99 11.84
CA PHE A 26 14.39 3.80 10.40
C PHE A 26 14.11 5.11 9.66
N ILE A 27 14.12 6.25 10.37
CA ILE A 27 14.07 7.59 9.79
C ILE A 27 15.39 7.79 9.03
N ILE A 28 15.29 7.97 7.72
CA ILE A 28 16.45 8.35 6.90
C ILE A 28 16.85 9.76 7.35
N GLN A 29 18.03 9.89 7.93
CA GLN A 29 18.63 11.21 8.15
C GLN A 29 18.91 11.85 6.79
N PHE A 30 18.22 12.94 6.51
CA PHE A 30 18.53 13.78 5.36
C PHE A 30 19.80 14.57 5.70
N ASP A 31 20.85 14.42 4.89
CA ASP A 31 22.02 15.29 4.96
C ASP A 31 21.63 16.66 4.39
N THR A 32 20.92 17.45 5.19
CA THR A 32 20.75 18.88 4.92
C THR A 32 22.06 19.53 5.32
N LYS A 33 23.03 19.54 4.39
CA LYS A 33 24.11 20.52 4.46
C LYS A 33 23.45 21.90 4.28
N GLU A 34 23.02 22.51 5.39
CA GLU A 34 22.82 23.94 5.44
C GLU A 34 24.16 24.57 5.06
N ASN A 35 24.20 25.20 3.89
CA ASN A 35 25.36 25.99 3.48
C ASN A 35 25.40 27.23 4.39
N ASP A 36 26.11 27.13 5.51
CA ASP A 36 26.35 28.24 6.45
C ASP A 36 27.32 29.32 5.92
N ASP A 37 27.69 29.29 4.64
CA ASP A 37 28.61 30.24 4.03
C ASP A 37 27.96 31.00 2.85
N ILE A 38 27.03 31.91 3.13
CA ILE A 38 26.73 33.01 2.21
C ILE A 38 27.35 34.29 2.79
N ALA A 39 28.65 34.44 2.59
CA ALA A 39 29.22 35.79 2.51
C ALA A 39 28.61 36.49 1.28
N GLU A 40 27.99 37.65 1.48
CA GLU A 40 27.43 38.48 0.41
C GLU A 40 28.47 38.72 -0.70
N PRO A 41 28.24 38.27 -1.95
CA PRO A 41 29.10 38.63 -3.06
C PRO A 41 28.60 39.94 -3.71
N ALA A 42 29.52 40.90 -3.81
CA ALA A 42 29.36 42.18 -4.51
C ALA A 42 28.77 42.06 -5.93
N PRO A 43 28.08 43.10 -6.44
CA PRO A 43 27.24 42.97 -7.63
C PRO A 43 28.09 42.91 -8.90
N LYS A 44 28.31 41.71 -9.44
CA LYS A 44 28.86 41.53 -10.79
C LYS A 44 27.77 41.00 -11.73
N LYS A 45 27.33 41.88 -12.64
CA LYS A 45 26.51 41.55 -13.81
C LYS A 45 27.17 40.39 -14.59
N ARG A 46 26.49 39.26 -14.76
CA ARG A 46 26.67 38.33 -15.90
C ARG A 46 25.63 37.21 -15.91
N SER A 47 24.95 37.13 -17.06
CA SER A 47 24.38 35.96 -17.77
C SER A 47 23.59 34.92 -16.98
N TYR A 48 22.33 34.73 -17.39
CA TYR A 48 21.45 33.62 -17.03
C TYR A 48 22.15 32.30 -17.35
N SER A 49 22.86 31.75 -16.36
CA SER A 49 23.35 30.39 -16.39
C SER A 49 22.34 29.57 -15.60
N ASP A 50 21.82 28.53 -16.25
CA ASP A 50 20.95 27.52 -15.66
C ASP A 50 21.60 26.97 -14.39
N GLN A 51 21.24 27.54 -13.25
CA GLN A 51 21.60 27.02 -11.95
C GLN A 51 20.73 25.78 -11.73
N LYS A 52 21.18 24.66 -12.32
CA LYS A 52 20.68 23.31 -12.07
C LYS A 52 20.71 23.08 -10.57
N TYR A 53 19.54 23.17 -9.93
CA TYR A 53 19.32 22.55 -8.64
C TYR A 53 19.66 21.06 -8.81
N GLY A 54 20.81 20.65 -8.28
CA GLY A 54 21.23 19.26 -8.30
C GLY A 54 20.21 18.46 -7.49
N ALA A 55 19.30 17.78 -8.18
CA ALA A 55 18.40 16.84 -7.55
C ALA A 55 19.26 15.69 -7.01
N HIS A 56 19.60 15.75 -5.71
CA HIS A 56 20.20 14.62 -5.03
C HIS A 56 19.20 13.47 -5.08
N PRO A 57 19.57 12.28 -5.61
CA PRO A 57 18.66 11.15 -5.66
C PRO A 57 18.26 10.73 -4.24
N ILE A 58 16.99 10.93 -3.88
CA ILE A 58 16.45 10.47 -2.59
C ILE A 58 16.25 8.96 -2.69
N LYS A 59 17.02 8.20 -1.90
CA LYS A 59 16.92 6.75 -1.85
C LYS A 59 15.64 6.33 -1.07
N PRO A 60 14.84 5.37 -1.56
CA PRO A 60 13.71 4.84 -0.81
C PRO A 60 14.15 4.12 0.47
N SER A 61 13.27 4.10 1.47
CA SER A 61 13.53 3.38 2.72
C SER A 61 13.64 1.88 2.49
N PRO A 62 14.78 1.26 2.83
CA PRO A 62 14.99 -0.17 2.59
C PRO A 62 13.98 -1.03 3.34
N ILE A 63 13.55 -0.62 4.54
CA ILE A 63 12.62 -1.38 5.36
C ILE A 63 11.20 -1.32 4.79
N ILE A 64 10.78 -0.13 4.33
CA ILE A 64 9.49 0.00 3.64
C ILE A 64 9.51 -0.83 2.35
N MET A 65 10.64 -0.87 1.63
CA MET A 65 10.77 -1.73 0.45
C MET A 65 10.63 -3.21 0.78
N GLU A 66 11.26 -3.69 1.86
CA GLU A 66 11.15 -5.08 2.31
C GLU A 66 9.72 -5.43 2.75
N LEU A 67 9.10 -4.58 3.57
CA LEU A 67 7.71 -4.77 4.01
C LEU A 67 6.76 -4.80 2.81
N ASN A 68 6.94 -3.88 1.85
CA ASN A 68 6.16 -3.85 0.62
C ASN A 68 6.35 -5.14 -0.20
N ALA A 69 7.57 -5.67 -0.29
CA ALA A 69 7.83 -6.92 -1.00
C ALA A 69 7.08 -8.12 -0.39
N ILE A 70 6.83 -8.11 0.93
CA ILE A 70 6.07 -9.14 1.64
C ILE A 70 4.56 -8.91 1.52
N LEU A 71 4.08 -7.69 1.75
CA LEU A 71 2.64 -7.40 1.82
C LEU A 71 1.97 -7.38 0.43
N LYS A 72 2.66 -6.90 -0.60
CA LYS A 72 2.10 -6.77 -1.95
C LYS A 72 1.59 -8.08 -2.56
N PRO A 73 2.31 -9.23 -2.50
CA PRO A 73 1.77 -10.49 -2.98
C PRO A 73 0.54 -10.97 -2.19
N GLU A 74 0.46 -10.64 -0.91
CA GLU A 74 -0.65 -11.04 -0.03
C GLU A 74 -1.93 -10.29 -0.34
N LEU A 75 -1.82 -8.96 -0.54
CA LEU A 75 -2.94 -8.14 -1.01
C LEU A 75 -3.46 -8.62 -2.37
N ARG A 76 -2.57 -8.98 -3.30
CA ARG A 76 -2.95 -9.56 -4.59
C ARG A 76 -3.64 -10.90 -4.44
N ALA A 77 -3.17 -11.75 -3.53
CA ALA A 77 -3.80 -13.03 -3.26
C ALA A 77 -5.22 -12.86 -2.72
N LEU A 78 -5.42 -11.93 -1.78
CA LEU A 78 -6.74 -11.58 -1.23
C LEU A 78 -7.68 -11.08 -2.34
N LEU A 79 -7.25 -10.10 -3.13
CA LEU A 79 -8.04 -9.55 -4.23
C LEU A 79 -8.46 -10.64 -5.23
N ASN A 80 -7.55 -11.54 -5.59
CA ASN A 80 -7.85 -12.66 -6.48
C ASN A 80 -8.90 -13.61 -5.90
N VAL A 81 -8.88 -13.84 -4.58
CA VAL A 81 -9.90 -14.67 -3.91
C VAL A 81 -11.24 -13.96 -3.88
N CYS A 82 -11.29 -12.67 -3.53
CA CYS A 82 -12.53 -11.88 -3.53
C CYS A 82 -13.17 -11.82 -4.92
N LEU A 83 -12.39 -11.54 -5.97
CA LEU A 83 -12.89 -11.53 -7.35
C LEU A 83 -13.48 -12.87 -7.77
N LYS A 84 -12.81 -13.98 -7.41
CA LYS A 84 -13.34 -15.34 -7.70
C LYS A 84 -14.64 -15.61 -6.96
N LEU A 85 -14.74 -15.25 -5.68
CA LEU A 85 -15.96 -15.41 -4.89
C LEU A 85 -17.10 -14.57 -5.45
N GLN A 86 -16.82 -13.32 -5.80
CA GLN A 86 -17.80 -12.41 -6.39
C GLN A 86 -18.39 -12.98 -7.68
N VAL A 87 -17.53 -13.40 -8.62
CA VAL A 87 -17.98 -14.02 -9.88
C VAL A 87 -18.75 -15.30 -9.60
N TRP A 88 -18.27 -16.14 -8.69
CA TRP A 88 -18.95 -17.40 -8.35
C TRP A 88 -20.36 -17.16 -7.78
N ILE A 89 -20.54 -16.20 -6.87
CA ILE A 89 -21.85 -15.85 -6.31
C ILE A 89 -22.75 -15.26 -7.40
N GLN A 90 -22.23 -14.35 -8.24
CA GLN A 90 -22.99 -13.75 -9.34
C GLN A 90 -23.53 -14.81 -10.31
N LEU A 91 -22.75 -15.84 -10.62
CA LEU A 91 -23.18 -16.95 -11.49
C LEU A 91 -24.25 -17.85 -10.85
N LEU A 92 -24.41 -17.78 -9.52
CA LEU A 92 -25.42 -18.54 -8.76
C LEU A 92 -26.70 -17.75 -8.50
N ILE A 93 -26.77 -16.47 -8.90
CA ILE A 93 -28.02 -15.71 -8.82
C ILE A 93 -29.00 -16.29 -9.85
N PRO A 94 -30.20 -16.75 -9.43
CA PRO A 94 -31.19 -17.34 -10.33
C PRO A 94 -31.85 -16.28 -11.22
N LYS A 95 -32.70 -16.74 -12.16
CA LYS A 95 -33.58 -15.83 -12.89
C LYS A 95 -34.52 -15.13 -11.91
N ILE A 96 -34.88 -13.89 -12.23
CA ILE A 96 -35.83 -13.12 -11.45
C ILE A 96 -37.20 -13.77 -11.56
N GLU A 97 -37.79 -14.09 -10.40
CA GLU A 97 -39.11 -14.68 -10.25
C GLU A 97 -39.93 -13.87 -9.25
N ASP A 98 -41.26 -14.02 -9.27
CA ASP A 98 -42.14 -13.35 -8.31
C ASP A 98 -42.26 -14.19 -7.03
N GLY A 99 -41.72 -13.66 -5.93
CA GLY A 99 -41.66 -14.33 -4.63
C GLY A 99 -40.42 -15.22 -4.41
N ASN A 100 -40.29 -15.78 -3.20
CA ASN A 100 -39.16 -16.62 -2.77
C ASN A 100 -37.76 -15.98 -2.90
N ASN A 101 -37.69 -14.65 -2.79
CA ASN A 101 -36.47 -13.87 -3.02
C ASN A 101 -35.51 -13.79 -1.82
N PHE A 102 -35.81 -14.47 -0.70
CA PHE A 102 -34.97 -14.40 0.50
C PHE A 102 -33.55 -14.93 0.26
N GLY A 103 -33.40 -16.03 -0.47
CA GLY A 103 -32.08 -16.56 -0.82
C GLY A 103 -31.28 -15.59 -1.69
N VAL A 104 -31.96 -14.88 -2.60
CA VAL A 104 -31.34 -13.88 -3.49
C VAL A 104 -30.85 -12.68 -2.69
N SER A 105 -31.65 -12.16 -1.75
CA SER A 105 -31.22 -11.03 -0.92
C SER A 105 -30.04 -11.37 0.01
N VAL A 106 -29.90 -12.63 0.44
CA VAL A 106 -28.69 -13.09 1.13
C VAL A 106 -27.47 -13.12 0.19
N GLN A 107 -27.63 -13.57 -1.06
CA GLN A 107 -26.57 -13.55 -2.07
C GLN A 107 -26.12 -12.11 -2.38
N GLU A 108 -27.05 -11.18 -2.51
CA GLU A 108 -26.78 -9.75 -2.74
C GLU A 108 -26.03 -9.13 -1.56
N ALA A 109 -26.46 -9.37 -0.32
CA ALA A 109 -25.77 -8.88 0.87
C ALA A 109 -24.33 -9.41 0.99
N LEU A 110 -24.11 -10.67 0.58
CA LEU A 110 -22.76 -11.25 0.54
C LEU A 110 -21.90 -10.62 -0.56
N LEU A 111 -22.47 -10.31 -1.74
CA LEU A 111 -21.76 -9.59 -2.80
C LEU A 111 -21.32 -8.20 -2.35
N GLU A 112 -22.17 -7.49 -1.60
CA GLU A 112 -21.79 -6.21 -1.01
C GLU A 112 -20.61 -6.36 -0.02
N GLU A 113 -20.63 -7.38 0.83
CA GLU A 113 -19.53 -7.63 1.79
C GLU A 113 -18.22 -7.98 1.07
N VAL A 114 -18.27 -8.84 0.04
CA VAL A 114 -17.08 -9.17 -0.76
C VAL A 114 -16.56 -7.92 -1.49
N GLY A 115 -17.46 -7.07 -1.99
CA GLY A 115 -17.12 -5.81 -2.63
C GLY A 115 -16.51 -4.78 -1.67
N ARG A 116 -16.87 -4.77 -0.38
CA ARG A 116 -16.26 -3.90 0.64
C ARG A 116 -14.78 -4.20 0.91
N VAL A 117 -14.35 -5.44 0.67
CA VAL A 117 -12.96 -5.87 0.90
C VAL A 117 -12.03 -5.48 -0.27
N GLN A 118 -12.60 -5.16 -1.45
CA GLN A 118 -11.86 -4.74 -2.65
C GLN A 118 -11.56 -3.24 -2.64
#